data_AF-A0A4Y7PL42-F1
#
_entry.id   AF-A0A4Y7PL42-F1
#
_cell.length_a   1.000
_cell.length_b   1.000
_cell.length_c   1.000
_cell.angle_alpha   90.00
_cell.angle_beta   90.00
_cell.angle_gamma   90.00
#
_symmetry.space_group_name_H-M   'P 1'
#
loop_
_entity.id
_entity.type
_entity.pdbx_description
1 polymer ?
#
loop_
_entity_poly.entity_id
_entity_poly.type
_entity_poly.pdbx_seq_one_letter_code
_entity_poly.pdbx_strand_id
1 'polypeptide(L)'
;MWPTSTVTCYQQSSATCAYCITPLTYRPYFSKTLPCPSSHSSTSSLFGASCPARFCTRLCLSRSLNTTHPLLCPSQNPASIPFLEFARKTRWLALHAVGVCAARILLANEDKDSKGGKDGKGRREEEWRFVRSLAELGMEERVEKQAAFIVTAFPQPDRTTWKHAHTLFIQAFRTPTTPQHQKKLARILKTPLPDDIAKELFEYDAFLRCLGSMSLNLDAHGGLYTLHSHLNHACTPNISIRHLGASTHTTPLSRISSIALRTILPSEELVITYVNPQMEVRERRRELSAWGWGVCRCGRCVEEEKEGEGKGGKGGEEGREGDLEVELKAGLGVF
;
A
#
# COMPACT_ATOMS: atom_id res chain seq x y z
N MET A 1 10.74 -13.81 -3.38
CA MET A 1 11.78 -13.15 -2.54
C MET A 1 11.53 -11.64 -2.40
N TRP A 2 10.89 -11.19 -1.32
CA TRP A 2 10.69 -9.75 -1.04
C TRP A 2 12.04 -9.08 -0.71
N PRO A 3 12.37 -7.90 -1.26
CA PRO A 3 13.64 -7.25 -0.97
C PRO A 3 13.82 -7.11 0.54
N THR A 4 15.01 -7.48 1.01
CA THR A 4 15.46 -7.45 2.41
C THR A 4 15.48 -6.04 3.01
N SER A 5 15.15 -5.01 2.23
CA SER A 5 15.07 -3.62 2.68
C SER A 5 13.86 -2.93 2.04
N THR A 6 12.77 -2.79 2.79
CA THR A 6 11.60 -1.98 2.38
C THR A 6 11.92 -0.50 2.53
N VAL A 7 11.23 0.37 1.78
CA VAL A 7 11.30 1.83 1.91
C VAL A 7 11.15 2.28 3.38
N THR A 8 10.27 1.63 4.12
CA THR A 8 10.01 1.89 5.55
C THR A 8 11.24 1.65 6.44
N CYS A 9 12.07 0.64 6.12
CA CYS A 9 13.31 0.36 6.86
C CYS A 9 14.32 1.53 6.72
N TYR A 10 14.47 2.04 5.50
CA TYR A 10 15.36 3.18 5.23
C TYR A 10 14.90 4.49 5.86
N GLN A 11 13.60 4.68 6.05
CA GLN A 11 13.08 5.85 6.77
C GLN A 11 13.38 5.76 8.27
N GLN A 12 13.31 4.55 8.86
CA GLN A 12 13.59 4.33 10.29
C GLN A 12 15.07 4.49 10.63
N SER A 13 15.97 4.05 9.75
CA SER A 13 17.41 4.24 9.92
C SER A 13 17.88 5.67 9.61
N SER A 14 16.95 6.61 9.36
CA SER A 14 17.27 7.98 8.90
C SER A 14 18.07 8.01 7.59
N ALA A 15 18.11 6.92 6.83
CA ALA A 15 18.91 6.79 5.62
C ALA A 15 18.25 7.42 4.39
N THR A 16 16.94 7.68 4.44
CA THR A 16 16.18 8.35 3.37
C THR A 16 15.30 9.46 3.92
N CYS A 17 14.92 10.40 3.05
CA CYS A 17 13.94 11.41 3.39
C CYS A 17 12.60 10.73 3.74
N ALA A 18 12.04 11.07 4.90
CA ALA A 18 10.76 10.54 5.37
C ALA A 18 9.55 10.94 4.50
N TYR A 19 9.72 11.87 3.56
CA TYR A 19 8.69 12.28 2.60
C TYR A 19 8.93 11.72 1.19
N CYS A 20 10.02 12.15 0.53
CA CYS A 20 10.27 11.80 -0.88
C CYS A 20 11.21 10.60 -1.07
N ILE A 21 11.62 9.93 0.02
CA ILE A 21 12.48 8.74 -0.02
C ILE A 21 13.83 8.96 -0.72
N THR A 22 14.27 10.22 -0.89
CA THR A 22 15.61 10.51 -1.41
C THR A 22 16.65 10.01 -0.42
N PRO A 23 17.64 9.19 -0.83
CA PRO A 23 18.74 8.77 0.04
C PRO A 23 19.48 9.96 0.64
N LEU A 24 19.73 9.92 1.94
CA LEU A 24 20.40 10.96 2.72
C LEU A 24 21.87 10.63 3.01
N THR A 25 22.27 9.37 2.87
CA THR A 25 23.59 8.84 3.27
C THR A 25 24.74 9.15 2.30
N TYR A 26 24.47 9.63 1.08
CA TYR A 26 25.48 9.64 -0.01
C TYR A 26 25.73 11.01 -0.66
N ARG A 27 25.31 12.12 -0.05
CA ARG A 27 25.58 13.45 -0.62
C ARG A 27 26.46 14.31 0.31
N PRO A 28 27.72 14.62 -0.06
CA PRO A 28 28.62 15.45 0.75
C PRO A 28 28.10 16.87 1.01
N TYR A 29 27.11 17.34 0.23
CA TYR A 29 26.49 18.66 0.37
C TYR A 29 25.15 18.66 1.12
N PHE A 30 24.60 17.51 1.51
CA PHE A 30 23.36 17.42 2.32
C PHE A 30 23.65 17.27 3.82
N SER A 31 24.75 17.85 4.32
CA SER A 31 25.05 17.93 5.76
C SER A 31 23.99 18.66 6.62
N LYS A 32 22.90 19.13 6.01
CA LYS A 32 21.76 19.81 6.65
C LYS A 32 20.44 19.10 6.37
N THR A 33 20.34 17.82 6.75
CA THR A 33 19.01 17.19 6.84
C THR A 33 18.20 17.88 7.94
N LEU A 34 16.89 18.03 7.72
CA LEU A 34 16.01 18.62 8.71
C LEU A 34 15.39 17.51 9.57
N PRO A 35 15.56 17.50 10.90
CA PRO A 35 14.86 16.58 11.76
C PRO A 35 13.37 16.94 11.87
N CYS A 36 12.56 16.00 12.34
CA CYS A 36 11.23 16.34 12.84
C CYS A 36 11.34 17.39 13.98
N PRO A 37 10.56 18.48 13.95
CA PRO A 37 10.59 19.51 15.00
C PRO A 37 10.29 18.95 16.39
N SER A 38 9.46 17.91 16.45
CA SER A 38 9.11 17.25 17.70
C SER A 38 10.22 16.33 18.24
N SER A 39 11.27 16.03 17.47
CA SER A 39 12.40 15.20 17.94
C SER A 39 13.23 15.90 19.03
N HIS A 40 13.14 17.23 19.16
CA HIS A 40 13.89 18.02 20.14
C HIS A 40 13.03 18.54 21.30
N SER A 41 11.73 18.23 21.34
CA SER A 41 10.89 18.64 22.48
C SER A 41 11.27 17.87 23.74
N SER A 42 11.35 18.57 24.88
CA SER A 42 11.59 18.00 26.22
C SER A 42 10.52 17.00 26.66
N THR A 43 9.39 16.92 25.96
CA THR A 43 8.37 15.87 26.13
C THR A 43 8.71 14.54 25.45
N SER A 44 9.73 14.49 24.57
CA SER A 44 10.15 13.26 23.88
C SER A 44 10.94 12.32 24.78
N SER A 45 11.71 12.88 25.73
CA SER A 45 12.54 12.14 26.68
C SER A 45 11.73 11.46 27.78
N LEU A 46 10.56 12.00 28.14
CA LEU A 46 9.67 11.44 29.16
C LEU A 46 8.96 10.14 28.72
N PHE A 47 8.90 9.86 27.42
CA PHE A 47 8.17 8.70 26.86
C PHE A 47 9.04 7.82 25.95
N GLY A 48 10.36 8.06 25.90
CA GLY A 48 11.33 7.22 25.20
C GLY A 48 11.24 7.16 23.67
N ALA A 49 10.28 7.85 23.04
CA ALA A 49 10.02 7.75 21.61
C ALA A 49 10.56 8.96 20.84
N SER A 50 11.84 8.90 20.45
CA SER A 50 12.44 9.85 19.52
C SER A 50 11.93 9.57 18.10
N CYS A 51 11.62 10.63 17.34
CA CYS A 51 11.23 10.47 15.95
C CYS A 51 12.49 10.41 15.06
N PRO A 52 12.71 9.32 14.31
CA PRO A 52 13.87 9.18 13.43
C PRO A 52 13.70 9.91 12.09
N ALA A 53 12.55 10.55 11.83
CA ALA A 53 12.29 11.15 10.54
C ALA A 53 13.27 12.29 10.21
N ARG A 54 13.88 12.20 9.03
CA ARG A 54 14.74 13.22 8.44
C ARG A 54 14.18 13.68 7.09
N PHE A 55 14.37 14.95 6.76
CA PHE A 55 13.87 15.55 5.52
C PHE A 55 14.99 16.19 4.73
N CYS A 56 15.00 15.97 3.41
CA CYS A 56 16.04 16.52 2.52
C CYS A 56 15.89 18.03 2.28
N THR A 57 14.66 18.58 2.39
CA THR A 57 14.37 20.00 2.14
C THR A 57 13.28 20.51 3.08
N ARG A 58 13.21 21.83 3.27
CA ARG A 58 12.10 22.48 4.00
C ARG A 58 10.74 22.18 3.38
N LEU A 59 10.69 22.06 2.05
CA LEU A 59 9.49 21.68 1.32
C LEU A 59 9.03 20.26 1.68
N CYS A 60 9.95 19.29 1.71
CA CYS A 60 9.62 17.92 2.12
C CYS A 60 9.15 17.84 3.57
N LEU A 61 9.80 18.57 4.49
CA LEU A 61 9.35 18.69 5.87
C LEU A 61 7.93 19.26 5.94
N SER A 62 7.69 20.41 5.31
CA SER A 62 6.38 21.08 5.31
C SER A 62 5.29 20.19 4.71
N ARG A 63 5.54 19.56 3.55
CA ARG A 63 4.59 18.64 2.94
C ARG A 63 4.27 17.47 3.86
N SER A 64 5.29 16.84 4.43
CA SER A 64 5.09 15.70 5.33
C SER A 64 4.31 16.08 6.58
N LEU A 65 4.61 17.23 7.19
CA LEU A 65 3.89 17.77 8.35
C LEU A 65 2.41 18.02 8.04
N ASN A 66 2.09 18.43 6.80
CA ASN A 66 0.72 18.70 6.42
C ASN A 66 -0.04 17.43 5.98
N THR A 67 0.65 16.40 5.47
CA THR A 67 -0.02 15.24 4.85
C THR A 67 -0.11 14.00 5.71
N THR A 68 0.88 13.69 6.53
CA THR A 68 0.93 12.36 7.19
C THR A 68 1.66 12.38 8.51
N HIS A 69 2.74 13.14 8.61
CA HIS A 69 3.73 12.98 9.66
C HIS A 69 3.19 13.16 11.07
N PRO A 70 2.37 14.18 11.42
CA PRO A 70 1.92 14.37 12.80
C PRO A 70 1.21 13.16 13.39
N LEU A 71 0.38 12.48 12.59
CA LEU A 71 -0.37 11.30 13.02
C LEU A 71 0.44 10.00 13.02
N LEU A 72 1.49 9.92 12.22
CA LEU A 72 2.38 8.74 12.16
C LEU A 72 3.67 8.93 12.98
N CYS A 73 3.91 10.14 13.51
CA CYS A 73 5.13 10.48 14.24
C CYS A 73 5.06 9.91 15.67
N PRO A 74 6.00 9.06 16.09
CA PRO A 74 5.97 8.45 17.42
C PRO A 74 6.07 9.49 18.56
N SER A 75 6.68 10.65 18.31
CA SER A 75 6.78 11.72 19.31
C SER A 75 5.49 12.53 19.45
N GLN A 76 4.77 12.77 18.34
CA GLN A 76 3.53 13.54 18.31
C GLN A 76 2.29 12.68 18.60
N ASN A 77 2.20 11.49 18.00
CA ASN A 77 1.16 10.51 18.21
C ASN A 77 1.76 9.14 18.64
N PRO A 78 2.16 8.97 19.91
CA PRO A 78 2.70 7.70 20.39
C PRO A 78 1.70 6.53 20.29
N ALA A 79 0.40 6.80 20.16
CA ALA A 79 -0.61 5.76 19.97
C ALA A 79 -0.48 5.05 18.61
N SER A 80 0.20 5.66 17.62
CA SER A 80 0.44 5.02 16.32
C SER A 80 1.56 3.97 16.37
N ILE A 81 2.39 3.96 17.41
CA ILE A 81 3.58 3.09 17.50
C ILE A 81 3.20 1.60 17.38
N PRO A 82 2.25 1.07 18.18
CA PRO A 82 1.90 -0.35 18.10
C PRO A 82 1.38 -0.75 16.71
N PHE A 83 0.55 0.10 16.09
CA PHE A 83 0.03 -0.12 14.73
C PHE A 83 1.16 -0.17 13.69
N LEU A 84 2.05 0.82 13.69
CA LEU A 84 3.18 0.89 12.75
C LEU A 84 4.18 -0.24 12.96
N GLU A 85 4.45 -0.61 14.22
CA GLU A 85 5.28 -1.76 14.53
C GLU A 85 4.66 -3.06 14.06
N PHE A 86 3.35 -3.23 14.26
CA PHE A 86 2.65 -4.42 13.82
C PHE A 86 2.71 -4.58 12.30
N ALA A 87 2.35 -3.53 11.54
CA ALA A 87 2.45 -3.53 10.08
C ALA A 87 3.86 -3.84 9.58
N ARG A 88 4.90 -3.36 10.28
CA ARG A 88 6.29 -3.64 9.95
C ARG A 88 6.70 -5.07 10.27
N LYS A 89 6.40 -5.57 11.48
CA LYS A 89 6.74 -6.92 11.94
C LYS A 89 6.10 -7.98 11.04
N THR A 90 4.87 -7.75 10.60
CA THR A 90 4.14 -8.62 9.66
C THR A 90 4.48 -8.34 8.20
N ARG A 91 5.32 -7.34 7.90
CA ARG A 91 5.68 -6.88 6.55
C ARG A 91 4.44 -6.60 5.68
N TRP A 92 3.38 -6.08 6.30
CA TRP A 92 2.09 -5.87 5.65
C TRP A 92 1.97 -4.45 5.08
N LEU A 93 2.42 -4.27 3.84
CA LEU A 93 2.43 -2.96 3.15
C LEU A 93 1.04 -2.35 3.04
N ALA A 94 0.02 -3.16 2.73
CA ALA A 94 -1.36 -2.70 2.66
C ALA A 94 -1.85 -2.09 3.98
N LEU A 95 -1.54 -2.72 5.11
CA LEU A 95 -1.88 -2.18 6.43
C LEU A 95 -1.19 -0.84 6.69
N HIS A 96 0.10 -0.73 6.36
CA HIS A 96 0.81 0.54 6.47
C HIS A 96 0.17 1.63 5.59
N ALA A 97 -0.22 1.30 4.36
CA ALA A 97 -0.88 2.22 3.44
C ALA A 97 -2.27 2.67 3.94
N VAL A 98 -3.03 1.80 4.62
CA VAL A 98 -4.28 2.20 5.30
C VAL A 98 -4.01 3.30 6.34
N GLY A 99 -2.99 3.12 7.18
CA GLY A 99 -2.59 4.15 8.15
C GLY A 99 -2.16 5.47 7.51
N VAL A 100 -1.44 5.40 6.38
CA VAL A 100 -1.06 6.58 5.60
C VAL A 100 -2.28 7.30 5.02
N CYS A 101 -3.22 6.57 4.42
CA CYS A 101 -4.44 7.16 3.85
C CYS A 101 -5.32 7.78 4.93
N ALA A 102 -5.50 7.09 6.05
CA ALA A 102 -6.21 7.63 7.21
C ALA A 102 -5.57 8.92 7.71
N ALA A 103 -4.24 8.95 7.84
CA ALA A 103 -3.54 10.15 8.26
C ALA A 103 -3.74 11.34 7.30
N ARG A 104 -3.75 11.08 5.99
CA ARG A 104 -4.01 12.10 4.97
C ARG A 104 -5.41 12.69 5.08
N ILE A 105 -6.43 11.83 5.17
CA ILE A 105 -7.84 12.26 5.28
C ILE A 105 -8.04 13.05 6.57
N LEU A 106 -7.55 12.53 7.70
CA LEU A 106 -7.70 13.17 9.01
C LEU A 106 -7.02 14.54 9.06
N LEU A 107 -5.78 14.66 8.57
CA LEU A 107 -5.09 15.95 8.54
C LEU A 107 -5.71 16.91 7.53
N ALA A 108 -6.19 16.42 6.39
CA ALA A 108 -6.92 17.25 5.43
C ALA A 108 -8.26 17.76 5.97
N ASN A 109 -8.88 17.06 6.93
CA ASN A 109 -10.07 17.54 7.64
C ASN A 109 -9.78 18.74 8.56
N GLU A 110 -8.55 18.85 9.08
CA GLU A 110 -8.11 19.97 9.93
C GLU A 110 -7.75 21.24 9.13
N ASP A 111 -7.64 21.15 7.81
CA ASP A 111 -7.36 22.30 6.97
C ASP A 111 -8.55 23.26 6.94
N LYS A 112 -8.25 24.57 6.89
CA LYS A 112 -9.27 25.63 6.88
C LYS A 112 -10.22 25.53 5.69
N ASP A 113 -9.72 25.04 4.55
CA ASP A 113 -10.47 24.85 3.32
C ASP A 113 -10.93 23.39 3.13
N SER A 114 -11.03 22.61 4.21
CA SER A 114 -11.33 21.17 4.17
C SER A 114 -12.63 20.82 3.44
N LYS A 115 -13.67 21.64 3.56
CA LYS A 115 -14.97 21.43 2.91
C LYS A 115 -15.02 21.87 1.44
N GLY A 116 -14.01 22.62 0.97
CA GLY A 116 -14.06 23.29 -0.33
C GLY A 116 -15.08 24.42 -0.34
N GLY A 117 -14.84 25.43 -1.20
CA GLY A 117 -15.85 26.44 -1.49
C GLY A 117 -17.01 25.87 -2.32
N LYS A 118 -17.73 26.74 -3.04
CA LYS A 118 -18.84 26.35 -3.95
C LYS A 118 -18.46 25.32 -5.02
N ASP A 119 -17.16 25.12 -5.27
CA ASP A 119 -16.64 24.24 -6.33
C ASP A 119 -16.33 22.81 -5.84
N GLY A 120 -16.53 22.50 -4.55
CA GLY A 120 -16.31 21.15 -4.00
C GLY A 120 -14.84 20.69 -3.97
N LYS A 121 -13.88 21.61 -4.14
CA LYS A 121 -12.42 21.34 -4.16
C LYS A 121 -11.76 21.53 -2.80
N GLY A 122 -12.33 20.92 -1.76
CA GLY A 122 -11.71 20.91 -0.45
C GLY A 122 -10.61 19.88 -0.39
N ARG A 123 -9.52 20.14 0.33
CA ARG A 123 -8.42 19.16 0.42
C ARG A 123 -8.90 17.81 0.95
N ARG A 124 -9.78 17.79 1.96
CA ARG A 124 -10.37 16.54 2.47
C ARG A 124 -11.17 15.83 1.39
N GLU A 125 -11.96 16.57 0.63
CA GLU A 125 -12.76 16.02 -0.47
C GLU A 125 -11.88 15.41 -1.56
N GLU A 126 -10.75 16.05 -1.89
CA GLU A 126 -9.78 15.51 -2.84
C GLU A 126 -9.11 14.22 -2.34
N GLU A 127 -8.65 14.19 -1.09
CA GLU A 127 -8.07 12.99 -0.47
C GLU A 127 -9.11 11.85 -0.38
N TRP A 128 -10.35 12.19 -0.02
CA TRP A 128 -11.43 11.23 0.10
C TRP A 128 -11.87 10.67 -1.25
N ARG A 129 -12.04 11.55 -2.24
CA ARG A 129 -12.35 11.18 -3.62
C ARG A 129 -11.27 10.29 -4.21
N PHE A 130 -10.00 10.56 -3.92
CA PHE A 130 -8.90 9.70 -4.36
C PHE A 130 -9.01 8.30 -3.77
N VAL A 131 -9.20 8.17 -2.45
CA VAL A 131 -9.34 6.85 -1.81
C VAL A 131 -10.55 6.09 -2.37
N ARG A 132 -11.68 6.77 -2.60
CA ARG A 132 -12.88 6.18 -3.18
C ARG A 132 -12.78 5.83 -4.67
N SER A 133 -11.77 6.34 -5.38
CA SER A 133 -11.57 6.02 -6.80
C SER A 133 -10.71 4.78 -7.01
N LEU A 134 -10.09 4.26 -5.96
CA LEU A 134 -9.25 3.07 -6.02
C LEU A 134 -10.09 1.82 -6.27
N ALA A 135 -9.50 0.83 -6.94
CA ALA A 135 -10.13 -0.48 -7.05
C ALA A 135 -10.38 -1.05 -5.65
N GLU A 136 -11.56 -1.61 -5.42
CA GLU A 136 -11.96 -2.13 -4.11
C GLU A 136 -12.39 -3.59 -4.22
N LEU A 137 -11.88 -4.39 -3.28
CA LEU A 137 -12.31 -5.76 -3.03
C LEU A 137 -12.07 -6.03 -1.55
N GLY A 138 -13.11 -6.39 -0.79
CA GLY A 138 -12.95 -6.65 0.64
C GLY A 138 -12.02 -7.84 0.93
N MET A 139 -11.35 -7.85 2.09
CA MET A 139 -10.46 -8.97 2.47
C MET A 139 -11.20 -10.31 2.55
N GLU A 140 -12.44 -10.33 3.05
CA GLU A 140 -13.29 -11.53 3.08
C GLU A 140 -13.60 -12.03 1.66
N GLU A 141 -14.09 -11.14 0.79
CA GLU A 141 -14.42 -11.44 -0.61
C GLU A 141 -13.19 -11.90 -1.40
N ARG A 142 -12.02 -11.32 -1.12
CA ARG A 142 -10.76 -11.71 -1.74
C ARG A 142 -10.38 -13.15 -1.40
N VAL A 143 -10.49 -13.53 -0.12
CA VAL A 143 -10.23 -14.91 0.32
C VAL A 143 -11.22 -15.87 -0.32
N GLU A 144 -12.51 -15.52 -0.35
CA GLU A 144 -13.56 -16.33 -1.00
C GLU A 144 -13.26 -16.56 -2.48
N LYS A 145 -12.94 -15.50 -3.22
CA LYS A 145 -12.63 -15.59 -4.66
C LYS A 145 -11.35 -16.37 -4.94
N GLN A 146 -10.34 -16.27 -4.09
CA GLN A 146 -9.13 -17.08 -4.24
C GLN A 146 -9.40 -18.56 -3.93
N ALA A 147 -10.23 -18.86 -2.92
CA ALA A 147 -10.62 -20.23 -2.59
C ALA A 147 -11.38 -20.90 -3.74
N ALA A 148 -12.20 -20.16 -4.50
CA ALA A 148 -12.92 -20.69 -5.66
C ALA A 148 -12.01 -21.18 -6.81
N PHE A 149 -10.73 -20.79 -6.84
CA PHE A 149 -9.76 -21.13 -7.90
C PHE A 149 -8.71 -22.17 -7.48
N ILE A 150 -8.71 -22.64 -6.22
CA ILE A 150 -7.74 -23.59 -5.68
C ILE A 150 -8.48 -24.82 -5.15
N VAL A 151 -8.09 -26.01 -5.62
CA VAL A 151 -8.72 -27.30 -5.25
C VAL A 151 -8.23 -27.81 -3.89
N THR A 152 -7.09 -27.33 -3.40
CA THR A 152 -6.50 -27.70 -2.10
C THR A 152 -6.95 -26.78 -0.96
N ALA A 153 -6.80 -27.25 0.28
CA ALA A 153 -7.26 -26.57 1.49
C ALA A 153 -6.74 -25.13 1.58
N PHE A 154 -7.62 -24.17 1.33
CA PHE A 154 -7.28 -22.75 1.40
C PHE A 154 -6.95 -22.36 2.86
N PRO A 155 -5.90 -21.57 3.12
CA PRO A 155 -5.67 -21.04 4.46
C PRO A 155 -6.87 -20.19 4.87
N GLN A 156 -7.52 -20.59 5.96
CA GLN A 156 -8.69 -19.89 6.49
C GLN A 156 -8.40 -18.38 6.63
N PRO A 157 -9.39 -17.51 6.38
CA PRO A 157 -9.19 -16.07 6.53
C PRO A 157 -8.68 -15.77 7.94
N ASP A 158 -7.55 -15.07 8.03
CA ASP A 158 -6.91 -14.72 9.29
C ASP A 158 -7.61 -13.53 9.97
N ARG A 159 -8.87 -13.77 10.35
CA ARG A 159 -9.74 -12.79 10.99
C ARG A 159 -9.17 -12.31 12.31
N THR A 160 -8.38 -13.15 13.00
CA THR A 160 -7.72 -12.80 14.26
C THR A 160 -6.70 -11.69 14.03
N THR A 161 -5.81 -11.85 13.06
CA THR A 161 -4.85 -10.82 12.65
C THR A 161 -5.56 -9.55 12.17
N TRP A 162 -6.65 -9.68 11.41
CA TRP A 162 -7.40 -8.52 10.90
C TRP A 162 -8.07 -7.72 12.02
N LYS A 163 -8.72 -8.39 12.98
CA LYS A 163 -9.33 -7.75 14.16
C LYS A 163 -8.27 -7.08 15.04
N HIS A 164 -7.12 -7.73 15.20
CA HIS A 164 -6.01 -7.14 15.94
C HIS A 164 -5.50 -5.87 15.24
N ALA A 165 -5.27 -5.92 13.93
CA ALA A 165 -4.86 -4.78 13.12
C ALA A 165 -5.84 -3.60 13.22
N HIS A 166 -7.15 -3.88 13.12
CA HIS A 166 -8.21 -2.87 13.26
C HIS A 166 -8.23 -2.25 14.67
N THR A 167 -8.06 -3.07 15.71
CA THR A 167 -7.96 -2.57 17.09
C THR A 167 -6.80 -1.59 17.24
N LEU A 168 -5.61 -1.95 16.73
CA LEU A 168 -4.45 -1.06 16.77
C LEU A 168 -4.67 0.21 15.94
N PHE A 169 -5.34 0.11 14.79
CA PHE A 169 -5.70 1.25 13.94
C PHE A 169 -6.63 2.23 14.68
N ILE A 170 -7.66 1.72 15.35
CA ILE A 170 -8.60 2.52 16.13
C ILE A 170 -7.89 3.21 17.31
N GLN A 171 -7.01 2.49 17.99
CA GLN A 171 -6.19 3.07 19.06
C GLN A 171 -5.25 4.16 18.55
N ALA A 172 -4.69 4.01 17.35
CA ALA A 172 -3.77 4.97 16.77
C ALA A 172 -4.44 6.29 16.35
N PHE A 173 -5.67 6.22 15.82
CA PHE A 173 -6.26 7.36 15.08
C PHE A 173 -7.62 7.84 15.60
N ARG A 174 -8.27 7.13 16.53
CA ARG A 174 -9.61 7.51 17.02
C ARG A 174 -9.70 7.50 18.54
N THR A 175 -9.49 6.35 19.19
CA THR A 175 -9.67 6.17 20.64
C THR A 175 -8.43 5.54 21.26
N PRO A 176 -7.36 6.32 21.51
CA PRO A 176 -6.18 5.83 22.23
C PRO A 176 -6.55 5.30 23.61
N THR A 177 -5.82 4.28 24.08
CA THR A 177 -6.11 3.58 25.34
C THR A 177 -5.78 4.40 26.59
N THR A 178 -4.79 5.29 26.52
CA THR A 178 -4.33 6.06 27.68
C THR A 178 -4.77 7.52 27.61
N PRO A 179 -5.14 8.18 28.73
CA PRO A 179 -5.53 9.59 28.74
C PRO A 179 -4.46 10.53 28.17
N GLN A 180 -3.18 10.17 28.36
CA GLN A 180 -2.05 10.94 27.84
C GLN A 180 -1.99 10.88 26.31
N HIS A 181 -2.21 9.70 25.72
CA HIS A 181 -2.25 9.54 24.27
C HIS A 181 -3.48 10.22 23.67
N GLN A 182 -4.64 10.13 24.34
CA GLN A 182 -5.85 10.86 23.95
C GLN A 182 -5.61 12.36 23.88
N LYS A 183 -4.95 12.94 24.90
CA LYS A 183 -4.58 14.37 24.91
C LYS A 183 -3.63 14.75 23.78
N LYS A 184 -2.68 13.88 23.41
CA LYS A 184 -1.77 14.11 22.29
C LYS A 184 -2.51 14.07 20.95
N LEU A 185 -3.37 13.07 20.74
CA LEU A 185 -4.17 12.96 19.51
C LEU A 185 -5.12 14.15 19.35
N ALA A 186 -5.81 14.57 20.42
CA ALA A 186 -6.73 15.72 20.42
C ALA A 186 -6.05 17.07 20.15
N ARG A 187 -4.72 17.16 20.28
CA ARG A 187 -3.96 18.36 19.87
C ARG A 187 -3.76 18.42 18.36
N ILE A 188 -3.74 17.26 17.70
CA ILE A 188 -3.59 17.12 16.25
C ILE A 188 -4.97 17.20 15.59
N LEU A 189 -5.93 16.43 16.09
CA LEU A 189 -7.29 16.32 15.55
C LEU A 189 -8.26 17.08 16.45
N LYS A 190 -8.73 18.23 15.96
CA LYS A 190 -9.65 19.12 16.69
C LYS A 190 -11.03 19.11 16.07
N THR A 191 -11.11 18.79 14.78
CA THR A 191 -12.31 18.88 13.99
C THR A 191 -12.91 17.48 13.85
N PRO A 192 -14.17 17.25 14.27
CA PRO A 192 -14.80 15.96 14.05
C PRO A 192 -14.91 15.68 12.55
N LEU A 193 -14.70 14.42 12.17
CA LEU A 193 -14.98 13.98 10.80
C LEU A 193 -16.50 13.96 10.56
N PRO A 194 -16.94 14.20 9.31
CA PRO A 194 -18.29 13.85 8.88
C PRO A 194 -18.61 12.38 9.18
N ASP A 195 -19.85 12.08 9.59
CA ASP A 195 -20.25 10.75 10.06
C ASP A 195 -20.09 9.67 8.99
N ASP A 196 -20.38 10.01 7.73
CA ASP A 196 -20.20 9.12 6.57
C ASP A 196 -18.72 8.71 6.41
N ILE A 197 -17.81 9.70 6.41
CA ILE A 197 -16.37 9.45 6.31
C ILE A 197 -15.88 8.70 7.56
N ALA A 198 -16.38 9.04 8.75
CA ALA A 198 -15.97 8.38 9.98
C ALA A 198 -16.38 6.90 10.00
N LYS A 199 -17.57 6.56 9.49
CA LYS A 199 -18.01 5.16 9.35
C LYS A 199 -17.15 4.41 8.34
N GLU A 200 -16.98 4.98 7.14
CA GLU A 200 -16.19 4.34 6.09
C GLU A 200 -14.69 4.23 6.41
N LEU A 201 -14.15 5.08 7.30
CA LEU A 201 -12.75 5.01 7.71
C LEU A 201 -12.51 4.06 8.88
N PHE A 202 -13.46 3.96 9.84
CA PHE A 202 -13.20 3.31 11.13
C PHE A 202 -14.05 2.08 11.44
N GLU A 203 -15.17 1.83 10.75
CA GLU A 203 -15.91 0.59 10.97
C GLU A 203 -15.10 -0.62 10.48
N TYR A 204 -15.29 -1.77 11.12
CA TYR A 204 -14.47 -2.96 10.85
C TYR A 204 -14.58 -3.42 9.39
N ASP A 205 -15.81 -3.51 8.86
CA ASP A 205 -16.03 -3.95 7.49
C ASP A 205 -15.45 -2.95 6.48
N ALA A 206 -15.55 -1.65 6.77
CA ALA A 206 -14.97 -0.60 5.93
C ALA A 206 -13.43 -0.62 5.98
N PHE A 207 -12.85 -0.90 7.14
CA PHE A 207 -11.42 -1.14 7.29
C PHE A 207 -10.96 -2.35 6.45
N LEU A 208 -11.72 -3.45 6.42
CA LEU A 208 -11.40 -4.61 5.58
C LEU A 208 -11.49 -4.28 4.08
N ARG A 209 -12.45 -3.45 3.67
CA ARG A 209 -12.54 -2.96 2.28
C ARG A 209 -11.35 -2.07 1.91
N CYS A 210 -10.99 -1.13 2.78
CA CYS A 210 -9.82 -0.27 2.59
C CYS A 210 -8.51 -1.08 2.53
N LEU A 211 -8.36 -2.08 3.41
CA LEU A 211 -7.20 -2.98 3.43
C LEU A 211 -7.08 -3.81 2.15
N GLY A 212 -8.20 -4.30 1.65
CA GLY A 212 -8.26 -4.99 0.37
C GLY A 212 -7.97 -4.07 -0.81
N SER A 213 -8.52 -2.85 -0.81
CA SER A 213 -8.20 -1.80 -1.79
C SER A 213 -6.70 -1.49 -1.81
N MET A 214 -6.05 -1.27 -0.65
CA MET A 214 -4.60 -1.09 -0.60
C MET A 214 -3.84 -2.30 -1.15
N SER A 215 -4.35 -3.51 -0.95
CA SER A 215 -3.72 -4.72 -1.49
C SER A 215 -3.75 -4.81 -3.01
N LEU A 216 -4.72 -4.16 -3.67
CA LEU A 216 -4.85 -4.13 -5.13
C LEU A 216 -4.06 -2.97 -5.77
N ASN A 217 -4.01 -1.82 -5.10
CA ASN A 217 -3.61 -0.57 -5.75
C ASN A 217 -2.14 -0.17 -5.53
N LEU A 218 -1.45 -0.82 -4.57
CA LEU A 218 -0.05 -0.57 -4.28
C LEU A 218 0.86 -1.14 -5.37
N ASP A 219 1.92 -0.41 -5.69
CA ASP A 219 3.03 -0.96 -6.47
C ASP A 219 3.84 -1.97 -5.62
N ALA A 220 4.70 -2.75 -6.28
CA ALA A 220 5.52 -3.79 -5.65
C ALA A 220 6.38 -3.29 -4.47
N HIS A 221 6.70 -1.99 -4.42
CA HIS A 221 7.47 -1.38 -3.34
C HIS A 221 6.61 -0.68 -2.26
N GLY A 222 5.28 -0.77 -2.35
CA GLY A 222 4.34 -0.21 -1.37
C GLY A 222 4.02 1.28 -1.56
N GLY A 223 4.30 1.84 -2.73
CA GLY A 223 3.84 3.16 -3.15
C GLY A 223 2.44 3.11 -3.74
N LEU A 224 1.67 4.16 -3.45
CA LEU A 224 0.32 4.35 -3.98
C LEU A 224 0.35 5.55 -4.94
N TYR A 225 0.08 5.30 -6.22
CA TYR A 225 0.20 6.32 -7.27
C TYR A 225 -1.09 6.41 -8.06
N THR A 226 -1.65 7.61 -8.16
CA THR A 226 -2.96 7.84 -8.79
C THR A 226 -3.06 7.23 -10.18
N LEU A 227 -2.14 7.51 -11.10
CA LEU A 227 -2.23 6.95 -12.45
C LEU A 227 -2.02 5.43 -12.47
N HIS A 228 -1.05 4.90 -11.71
CA HIS A 228 -0.75 3.47 -11.65
C HIS A 228 -1.96 2.65 -11.19
N SER A 229 -2.64 3.12 -10.14
CA SER A 229 -3.78 2.44 -9.53
C SER A 229 -5.00 2.34 -10.45
N HIS A 230 -5.01 3.06 -11.59
CA HIS A 230 -6.10 3.02 -12.59
C HIS A 230 -5.68 2.36 -13.91
N LEU A 231 -4.48 1.77 -14.01
CA LEU A 231 -4.05 1.03 -15.19
C LEU A 231 -4.54 -0.40 -15.13
N ASN A 232 -5.27 -0.87 -16.14
CA ASN A 232 -5.83 -2.21 -16.21
C ASN A 232 -4.81 -3.29 -16.58
N HIS A 233 -5.22 -4.55 -16.41
CA HIS A 233 -4.43 -5.74 -16.75
C HIS A 233 -4.51 -6.13 -18.23
N ALA A 234 -3.38 -6.51 -18.82
CA ALA A 234 -3.31 -7.43 -19.94
C ALA A 234 -2.08 -8.35 -19.83
N CYS A 235 -2.21 -9.62 -20.25
CA CYS A 235 -1.07 -10.55 -20.30
C CYS A 235 -0.06 -10.22 -21.41
N THR A 236 -0.44 -9.30 -22.31
CA THR A 236 0.39 -8.65 -23.34
C THR A 236 0.37 -7.14 -23.13
N PRO A 237 1.03 -6.63 -22.08
CA PRO A 237 0.96 -5.21 -21.73
C PRO A 237 1.62 -4.34 -22.81
N ASN A 238 1.17 -3.09 -22.93
CA ASN A 238 1.81 -2.09 -23.81
C ASN A 238 2.73 -1.12 -23.06
N ILE A 239 2.65 -1.11 -21.73
CA ILE A 239 3.54 -0.35 -20.85
C ILE A 239 4.09 -1.22 -19.71
N SER A 240 5.29 -0.88 -19.24
CA SER A 240 5.95 -1.47 -18.08
C SER A 240 6.18 -0.40 -17.01
N ILE A 241 5.85 -0.73 -15.77
CA ILE A 241 6.10 0.14 -14.61
C ILE A 241 7.46 -0.22 -14.03
N ARG A 242 8.35 0.79 -13.93
CA ARG A 242 9.71 0.61 -13.43
C ARG A 242 10.12 1.69 -12.46
N HIS A 243 10.90 1.31 -11.46
CA HIS A 243 11.65 2.24 -10.63
C HIS A 243 12.99 2.56 -11.31
N LEU A 244 12.93 3.41 -12.34
CA LEU A 244 14.12 3.85 -13.06
C LEU A 244 15.02 4.67 -12.13
N GLY A 245 16.33 4.46 -12.24
CA GLY A 245 17.31 5.19 -11.43
C GLY A 245 17.44 4.69 -9.98
N ALA A 246 16.75 3.61 -9.58
CA ALA A 246 17.01 2.97 -8.27
C ALA A 246 18.46 2.46 -8.12
N SER A 247 19.15 2.20 -9.23
CA SER A 247 20.60 1.89 -9.26
C SER A 247 21.49 3.10 -9.07
N THR A 248 20.94 4.32 -9.22
CA THR A 248 21.67 5.57 -9.00
C THR A 248 21.30 6.11 -7.63
N HIS A 249 22.29 6.34 -6.77
CA HIS A 249 22.12 6.82 -5.38
C HIS A 249 21.47 8.22 -5.25
N THR A 250 21.00 8.80 -6.36
CA THR A 250 20.47 10.15 -6.48
C THR A 250 18.99 10.21 -6.81
N THR A 251 18.36 9.10 -7.23
CA THR A 251 16.95 9.09 -7.67
C THR A 251 16.02 8.78 -6.50
N PRO A 252 14.93 9.56 -6.30
CA PRO A 252 13.92 9.24 -5.29
C PRO A 252 13.31 7.85 -5.55
N LEU A 253 13.33 6.98 -4.54
CA LEU A 253 12.70 5.64 -4.62
C LEU A 253 11.15 5.73 -4.66
N SER A 254 10.58 6.92 -4.47
CA SER A 254 9.13 7.16 -4.55
C SER A 254 8.67 7.58 -5.94
N ARG A 255 9.42 7.26 -7.00
CA ARG A 255 9.06 7.59 -8.38
C ARG A 255 9.05 6.33 -9.22
N ILE A 256 7.91 6.06 -9.81
CA ILE A 256 7.76 5.08 -10.88
C ILE A 256 7.82 5.77 -12.25
N SER A 257 8.22 4.99 -13.26
CA SER A 257 8.23 5.38 -14.66
C SER A 257 7.39 4.38 -15.45
N SER A 258 6.50 4.88 -16.29
CA SER A 258 5.76 4.07 -17.25
C SER A 258 6.50 4.09 -18.58
N ILE A 259 6.94 2.93 -19.06
CA ILE A 259 7.76 2.79 -20.25
C ILE A 259 6.97 2.02 -21.30
N ALA A 260 6.81 2.60 -22.48
CA ALA A 260 6.19 1.92 -23.62
C ALA A 260 7.01 0.70 -24.02
N LEU A 261 6.36 -0.45 -24.17
CA LEU A 261 6.96 -1.70 -24.64
C LEU A 261 6.86 -1.87 -26.16
N ARG A 262 5.97 -1.09 -26.78
CA ARG A 262 5.72 -1.04 -28.23
C ARG A 262 5.17 0.35 -28.58
N THR A 263 5.01 0.64 -29.86
CA THR A 263 4.23 1.81 -30.32
C THR A 263 2.81 1.73 -29.77
N ILE A 264 2.31 2.86 -29.23
CA ILE A 264 0.96 3.01 -28.68
C ILE A 264 0.26 4.10 -29.51
N LEU A 265 -0.83 3.76 -30.17
CA LEU A 265 -1.61 4.71 -30.97
C LEU A 265 -2.53 5.57 -30.09
N PRO A 266 -2.96 6.75 -30.56
CA PRO A 266 -3.98 7.54 -29.87
C PRO A 266 -5.22 6.70 -29.57
N SER A 267 -5.79 6.91 -28.37
CA SER A 267 -6.95 6.17 -27.86
C SER A 267 -6.75 4.68 -27.55
N GLU A 268 -5.53 4.12 -27.71
CA GLU A 268 -5.23 2.81 -27.13
C GLU A 268 -5.22 2.89 -25.59
N GLU A 269 -5.86 1.92 -24.95
CA GLU A 269 -5.82 1.78 -23.51
C GLU A 269 -4.41 1.44 -23.03
N LEU A 270 -3.94 2.12 -21.97
CA LEU A 270 -2.68 1.78 -21.32
C LEU A 270 -2.90 0.62 -20.35
N VAL A 271 -2.21 -0.49 -20.59
CA VAL A 271 -2.36 -1.73 -19.83
C VAL A 271 -1.01 -2.25 -19.33
N ILE A 272 -1.00 -2.72 -18.09
CA ILE A 272 0.15 -3.35 -17.41
C ILE A 272 -0.14 -4.82 -17.14
N THR A 273 0.87 -5.58 -16.71
CA THR A 273 0.66 -6.95 -16.21
C THR A 273 0.69 -6.95 -14.69
N TYR A 274 -0.28 -7.63 -14.06
CA TYR A 274 -0.37 -7.77 -12.60
C TYR A 274 0.27 -9.05 -12.09
N VAL A 275 0.52 -9.99 -13.01
CA VAL A 275 1.09 -11.32 -12.77
C VAL A 275 2.32 -11.49 -13.65
N ASN A 276 3.12 -12.51 -13.38
CA ASN A 276 4.27 -12.83 -14.21
C ASN A 276 3.78 -13.30 -15.61
N PRO A 277 4.10 -12.58 -16.70
CA PRO A 277 3.64 -12.93 -18.03
C PRO A 277 4.31 -14.21 -18.58
N GLN A 278 5.34 -14.74 -17.93
CA GLN A 278 6.00 -15.99 -18.33
C GLN A 278 5.23 -17.25 -17.88
N MET A 279 4.25 -17.10 -16.99
CA MET A 279 3.43 -18.21 -16.51
C MET A 279 2.43 -18.67 -17.58
N GLU A 280 1.99 -19.92 -17.52
CA GLU A 280 0.97 -20.46 -18.43
C GLU A 280 -0.43 -19.85 -18.19
N VAL A 281 -1.31 -19.95 -19.18
CA VAL A 281 -2.66 -19.33 -19.14
C VAL A 281 -3.47 -19.69 -17.89
N ARG A 282 -3.41 -20.96 -17.47
CA ARG A 282 -4.13 -21.45 -16.28
C ARG A 282 -3.59 -20.83 -15.01
N GLU A 283 -2.27 -20.76 -14.89
CA GLU A 283 -1.59 -20.22 -13.72
C GLU A 283 -1.78 -18.70 -13.60
N ARG A 284 -1.67 -17.96 -14.73
CA ARG A 284 -1.97 -16.52 -14.77
C ARG A 284 -3.40 -16.24 -14.32
N ARG A 285 -4.39 -16.99 -14.84
CA ARG A 285 -5.81 -16.83 -14.47
C ARG A 285 -6.06 -17.17 -13.00
N ARG A 286 -5.38 -18.19 -12.46
CA ARG A 286 -5.41 -18.52 -11.03
C ARG A 286 -4.89 -17.37 -10.18
N GLU A 287 -3.73 -16.79 -10.51
CA GLU A 287 -3.21 -15.63 -9.75
C GLU A 287 -4.12 -14.39 -9.88
N LEU A 288 -4.66 -14.13 -11.07
CA LEU A 288 -5.56 -13.00 -11.32
C LEU A 288 -6.91 -13.12 -10.59
N SER A 289 -7.32 -14.32 -10.16
CA SER A 289 -8.55 -14.51 -9.37
C SER A 289 -8.59 -13.65 -8.10
N ALA A 290 -7.42 -13.41 -7.51
CA ALA A 290 -7.23 -12.59 -6.32
C ALA A 290 -7.65 -11.13 -6.48
N TRP A 291 -7.92 -10.69 -7.71
CA TRP A 291 -8.32 -9.33 -8.04
C TRP A 291 -9.82 -9.17 -8.28
N GLY A 292 -10.55 -10.28 -8.35
CA GLY A 292 -12.01 -10.28 -8.20
C GLY A 292 -12.87 -9.87 -9.39
N TRP A 293 -12.30 -9.59 -10.57
CA TRP A 293 -13.06 -9.35 -11.82
C TRP A 293 -13.25 -10.60 -12.70
N GLY A 294 -12.87 -11.79 -12.20
CA GLY A 294 -13.05 -13.06 -12.90
C GLY A 294 -11.92 -13.40 -13.88
N VAL A 295 -12.24 -14.22 -14.88
CA VAL A 295 -11.27 -14.82 -15.80
C VAL A 295 -10.75 -13.78 -16.80
N CYS A 296 -9.42 -13.67 -16.94
CA CYS A 296 -8.79 -12.80 -17.92
C CYS A 296 -9.14 -13.22 -19.36
N ARG A 297 -9.66 -12.27 -20.14
CA ARG A 297 -10.08 -12.41 -21.54
C ARG A 297 -9.24 -11.59 -22.52
N CYS A 298 -8.01 -11.22 -22.15
CA CYS A 298 -7.10 -10.55 -23.09
C CYS A 298 -6.78 -11.47 -24.28
N GLY A 299 -6.37 -10.89 -25.42
CA GLY A 299 -6.13 -11.62 -26.68
C GLY A 299 -5.25 -12.86 -26.49
N ARG A 300 -4.12 -12.71 -25.79
CA ARG A 300 -3.21 -13.83 -25.48
C ARG A 300 -3.87 -14.97 -24.70
N CYS A 301 -4.68 -14.66 -23.68
CA CYS A 301 -5.37 -15.71 -22.92
C CYS A 301 -6.41 -16.46 -23.76
N VAL A 302 -7.09 -15.76 -24.67
CA VAL A 302 -8.09 -16.36 -25.57
C VAL A 302 -7.43 -17.23 -26.63
N GLU A 303 -6.26 -16.83 -27.13
CA GLU A 303 -5.46 -17.60 -28.08
C GLU A 303 -4.89 -18.87 -27.44
N GLU A 304 -4.20 -18.75 -26.29
CA GLU A 304 -3.59 -19.88 -25.58
C GLU A 304 -4.62 -20.92 -25.12
N GLU A 305 -5.84 -20.49 -24.77
CA GLU A 305 -6.95 -21.39 -24.41
C GLU A 305 -7.38 -22.27 -25.59
N LYS A 306 -7.51 -21.70 -26.79
CA LYS A 306 -7.85 -22.44 -28.01
C LYS A 306 -6.75 -23.43 -28.41
N GLU A 307 -5.49 -23.06 -28.23
CA GLU A 307 -4.35 -23.93 -28.53
C GLU A 307 -4.25 -25.12 -27.55
N GLY A 308 -4.61 -24.90 -26.28
CA GLY A 308 -4.63 -25.93 -25.24
C GLY A 308 -5.72 -26.99 -25.42
N GLU A 309 -6.90 -26.60 -25.92
CA GLU A 309 -8.00 -27.54 -26.22
C GLU A 309 -7.67 -28.50 -27.37
N GLY A 310 -6.75 -28.12 -28.28
CA GLY A 310 -6.30 -28.98 -29.39
C GLY A 310 -5.32 -30.10 -29.02
N LYS A 311 -4.75 -30.09 -27.80
CA LYS A 311 -3.69 -31.03 -27.36
C LYS A 311 -4.11 -32.01 -26.25
N GLY A 312 -5.37 -31.98 -25.82
CA GLY A 312 -5.90 -32.77 -24.70
C GLY A 312 -6.13 -34.28 -24.96
N GLY A 313 -5.23 -34.95 -25.68
CA GLY A 313 -5.26 -36.39 -25.90
C GLY A 313 -3.89 -37.03 -25.67
N LYS A 314 -3.71 -37.61 -24.47
CA LYS A 314 -2.54 -38.38 -23.94
C LYS A 314 -1.44 -37.57 -23.24
N GLY A 315 -1.30 -37.79 -21.93
CA GLY A 315 -0.13 -37.39 -21.14
C GLY A 315 -0.43 -37.28 -19.65
N GLY A 316 -0.60 -38.42 -18.97
CA GLY A 316 -0.73 -38.49 -17.51
C GLY A 316 0.61 -38.66 -16.80
N GLU A 317 0.62 -38.30 -15.52
CA GLU A 317 1.56 -38.66 -14.44
C GLU A 317 2.80 -37.80 -14.11
N GLU A 318 3.35 -36.95 -14.99
CA GLU A 318 4.53 -36.14 -14.59
C GLU A 318 4.21 -34.87 -13.75
N GLY A 319 2.96 -34.41 -13.73
CA GLY A 319 2.57 -33.16 -13.03
C GLY A 319 2.51 -33.23 -11.51
N ARG A 320 2.66 -34.42 -10.92
CA ARG A 320 2.36 -34.65 -9.49
C ARG A 320 3.54 -34.35 -8.55
N GLU A 321 4.76 -34.36 -9.06
CA GLU A 321 5.98 -34.07 -8.29
C GLU A 321 6.23 -32.55 -8.15
N GLY A 322 5.88 -31.76 -9.18
CA GLY A 322 5.94 -30.29 -9.13
C GLY A 322 4.92 -29.70 -8.15
N ASP A 323 3.74 -30.31 -8.02
CA ASP A 323 2.70 -29.88 -7.07
C ASP A 323 3.15 -30.01 -5.60
N LEU A 324 3.91 -31.06 -5.27
CA LEU A 324 4.46 -31.28 -3.91
C LEU A 324 5.55 -30.26 -3.55
N GLU A 325 6.41 -29.88 -4.51
CA GLU A 325 7.44 -28.86 -4.28
C GLU A 325 6.82 -27.46 -4.09
N VAL A 326 5.74 -27.17 -4.83
CA VAL A 326 4.96 -25.93 -4.69
C VAL A 326 4.21 -25.90 -3.35
N GLU A 327 3.65 -27.03 -2.91
CA GLU A 327 2.99 -27.18 -1.61
C GLU A 327 3.96 -26.99 -0.43
N LEU A 328 5.17 -27.54 -0.54
CA LEU A 328 6.25 -27.35 0.46
C LEU A 328 6.75 -25.91 0.52
N LYS A 329 6.89 -25.23 -0.62
CA LYS A 329 7.31 -23.81 -0.67
C LYS A 329 6.23 -22.88 -0.11
N ALA A 330 4.96 -23.16 -0.39
CA ALA A 330 3.82 -22.41 0.15
C ALA A 330 3.66 -22.59 1.67
N GLY A 331 3.87 -23.81 2.19
CA GLY A 331 3.80 -24.09 3.63
C GLY A 331 4.96 -23.50 4.46
N LEU A 332 6.13 -23.31 3.85
CA LEU A 332 7.33 -22.79 4.52
C LEU A 332 7.56 -21.28 4.33
N GLY A 333 6.67 -20.59 3.60
CA GLY A 333 6.77 -19.15 3.37
C GLY A 333 8.02 -18.71 2.60
N VAL A 334 8.62 -19.63 1.82
CA VAL A 334 9.80 -19.36 1.00
C VAL A 334 9.33 -19.16 -0.44
N PHE A 335 9.27 -17.90 -0.87
CA PHE A 335 9.08 -17.50 -2.27
C PHE A 335 10.40 -17.17 -2.94
#